data_AF-A0A3Q9JNQ6-F1
#
_entry.id   AF-A0A3Q9JNQ6-F1
#
_cell.length_a   1.000
_cell.length_b   1.000
_cell.length_c   1.000
_cell.angle_alpha   90.00
_cell.angle_beta   90.00
_cell.angle_gamma   90.00
#
_symmetry.space_group_name_H-M   'P 1'
#
loop_
_entity.id
_entity.type
_entity.pdbx_description
1 polymer ?
#
loop_
_entity_poly.entity_id
_entity_poly.type
_entity_poly.pdbx_seq_one_letter_code
_entity_poly.pdbx_strand_id
1 'polypeptide(L)'
;MRAWSFLFLAVFFEVTGTSSIKLFDQHFPMLGLIVMYGLIGISYFCLSLSLKKVPVGVAYAIWEGIGIVLITIVSVLLFDEHISVLKVVSLVLIIVGILLIKSGTKSGVISSDQKADYSVREV
;
A
#
# COMPACT_ATOMS: atom_id res chain seq x y z
N MET A 1 -15.14 -6.90 7.47
CA MET A 1 -14.09 -7.92 7.73
C MET A 1 -13.36 -8.33 6.45
N ARG A 2 -14.01 -8.89 5.42
CA ARG A 2 -13.33 -9.38 4.20
C ARG A 2 -12.39 -8.39 3.47
N ALA A 3 -12.72 -7.11 3.43
CA ALA A 3 -11.91 -6.10 2.71
C ALA A 3 -10.51 -5.90 3.30
N TRP A 4 -10.38 -5.97 4.63
CA TRP A 4 -9.08 -5.85 5.30
C TRP A 4 -8.21 -7.08 5.05
N SER A 5 -8.80 -8.27 5.01
CA SER A 5 -8.09 -9.51 4.66
C SER A 5 -7.51 -9.46 3.24
N PHE A 6 -8.27 -8.93 2.26
CA PHE A 6 -7.75 -8.72 0.91
C PHE A 6 -6.62 -7.70 0.85
N LEU A 7 -6.65 -6.67 1.71
CA LEU A 7 -5.58 -5.69 1.80
C LEU A 7 -4.28 -6.32 2.33
N PHE A 8 -4.37 -7.11 3.41
CA PHE A 8 -3.22 -7.86 3.92
C PHE A 8 -2.66 -8.82 2.86
N LEU A 9 -3.54 -9.50 2.12
CA LEU A 9 -3.12 -10.41 1.06
C LEU A 9 -2.45 -9.66 -0.11
N ALA A 10 -2.93 -8.46 -0.45
CA ALA A 10 -2.31 -7.60 -1.46
C ALA A 10 -0.88 -7.24 -1.08
N VAL A 11 -0.65 -6.80 0.17
CA VAL A 11 0.70 -6.49 0.67
C VAL A 11 1.59 -7.74 0.62
N PHE A 12 1.08 -8.91 1.02
CA PHE A 12 1.87 -10.13 1.01
C PHE A 12 2.36 -10.49 -0.40
N PHE A 13 1.47 -10.41 -1.39
CA PHE A 13 1.81 -10.67 -2.79
C PHE A 13 2.78 -9.63 -3.36
N GLU A 14 2.59 -8.37 -3.01
CA GLU A 14 3.49 -7.28 -3.40
C GLU A 14 4.91 -7.53 -2.89
N VAL A 15 5.08 -7.74 -1.58
CA VAL A 15 6.38 -7.96 -0.93
C VAL A 15 7.09 -9.18 -1.53
N THR A 16 6.34 -10.27 -1.74
CA THR A 16 6.87 -11.49 -2.36
C THR A 16 7.28 -11.22 -3.81
N GLY A 17 6.45 -10.51 -4.58
CA GLY A 17 6.71 -10.13 -5.96
C GLY A 17 7.94 -9.25 -6.13
N THR A 18 8.10 -8.21 -5.31
CA THR A 18 9.29 -7.35 -5.35
C THR A 18 10.55 -8.10 -4.92
N SER A 19 10.46 -8.93 -3.89
CA SER A 19 11.59 -9.72 -3.41
C SER A 19 12.05 -10.76 -4.44
N SER A 20 11.14 -11.25 -5.28
CA SER A 20 11.43 -12.20 -6.35
C SER A 20 12.47 -11.68 -7.34
N ILE A 21 12.47 -10.37 -7.64
CA ILE A 21 13.42 -9.79 -8.58
C ILE A 21 14.86 -10.03 -8.11
N LYS A 22 15.16 -9.64 -6.87
CA LYS A 22 16.50 -9.81 -6.29
C LYS A 22 16.86 -11.28 -6.11
N LEU A 23 15.90 -12.15 -5.81
CA LEU A 23 16.14 -13.59 -5.67
C LEU A 23 16.58 -14.26 -6.98
N PHE A 24 16.03 -13.83 -8.11
CA PHE A 24 16.31 -14.44 -9.41
C PHE A 24 17.34 -13.69 -10.27
N ASP A 25 17.83 -12.54 -9.79
CA ASP A 25 18.68 -11.61 -10.55
C ASP A 25 19.92 -12.28 -11.17
N GLN A 26 20.60 -13.15 -10.42
CA GLN A 26 21.87 -13.75 -10.85
C GLN A 26 21.73 -14.93 -11.83
N HIS A 27 20.62 -15.68 -11.76
CA HIS A 27 20.49 -16.95 -12.49
C HIS A 27 19.41 -16.90 -13.57
N PHE A 28 18.27 -16.25 -13.30
CA PHE A 28 17.12 -16.22 -14.20
C PHE A 28 16.39 -14.87 -14.12
N PRO A 29 17.02 -13.76 -14.53
CA PRO A 29 16.46 -12.41 -14.35
C PRO A 29 15.10 -12.24 -15.04
N MET A 30 14.91 -12.86 -16.20
CA MET A 30 13.63 -12.81 -16.92
C MET A 30 12.51 -13.57 -16.19
N LEU A 31 12.83 -14.69 -15.52
CA LEU A 31 11.86 -15.44 -14.73
C LEU A 31 11.47 -14.65 -13.48
N GLY A 32 12.43 -13.97 -12.84
CA GLY A 32 12.18 -13.05 -11.73
C GLY A 32 11.18 -11.95 -12.09
N LEU A 33 11.35 -11.33 -13.27
CA LEU A 33 10.42 -10.32 -13.78
C LEU A 33 9.02 -10.89 -14.04
N ILE A 34 8.91 -12.07 -14.67
CA ILE A 34 7.61 -12.70 -14.95
C ILE A 34 6.87 -13.00 -13.64
N VAL A 35 7.56 -13.57 -12.65
CA VAL A 35 6.99 -13.85 -11.32
C VAL A 35 6.56 -12.55 -10.64
N MET A 36 7.40 -11.52 -10.68
CA MET A 36 7.06 -10.20 -10.14
C MET A 36 5.78 -9.63 -10.78
N TYR A 37 5.66 -9.66 -12.11
CA TYR A 37 4.48 -9.17 -12.81
C TYR A 37 3.22 -9.96 -12.46
N GLY A 38 3.33 -11.28 -12.33
CA GLY A 38 2.23 -12.12 -11.88
C GLY A 38 1.75 -11.76 -10.47
N LEU A 39 2.67 -11.67 -9.51
CA LEU A 39 2.34 -11.42 -8.11
C LEU A 39 1.86 -9.98 -7.88
N ILE A 40 2.46 -8.98 -8.53
CA ILE A 40 2.00 -7.59 -8.43
C ILE A 40 0.60 -7.44 -9.04
N GLY A 41 0.30 -8.13 -10.14
CA GLY A 41 -1.04 -8.15 -10.73
C GLY A 41 -2.09 -8.72 -9.78
N ILE A 42 -1.76 -9.82 -9.08
CA ILE A 42 -2.62 -10.40 -8.05
C ILE A 42 -2.78 -9.44 -6.85
N SER A 43 -1.71 -8.75 -6.46
CA SER A 43 -1.74 -7.74 -5.41
C SER A 43 -2.71 -6.61 -5.75
N TYR A 44 -2.58 -5.99 -6.92
CA TYR A 44 -3.49 -4.93 -7.37
C TYR A 44 -4.93 -5.42 -7.51
N PHE A 45 -5.13 -6.67 -7.95
CA PHE A 45 -6.46 -7.26 -7.98
C PHE A 45 -7.06 -7.34 -6.57
N CYS A 46 -6.32 -7.87 -5.59
CA CYS A 46 -6.76 -7.93 -4.18
C CYS A 46 -7.00 -6.53 -3.59
N LEU A 47 -6.13 -5.56 -3.91
CA LEU A 47 -6.29 -4.18 -3.51
C LEU A 47 -7.61 -3.61 -4.05
N SER A 48 -7.91 -3.82 -5.33
CA SER A 48 -9.16 -3.36 -5.95
C SER A 48 -10.41 -3.89 -5.26
N LEU A 49 -10.36 -5.12 -4.73
CA LEU A 49 -11.46 -5.70 -3.93
C LEU A 49 -11.61 -5.00 -2.58
N SER A 50 -10.52 -4.56 -1.96
CA SER A 50 -10.55 -3.81 -0.69
C SER A 50 -11.14 -2.41 -0.86
N LEU A 51 -10.87 -1.76 -2.01
CA LEU A 51 -11.36 -0.42 -2.35
C LEU A 51 -12.89 -0.33 -2.41
N LYS A 52 -13.59 -1.46 -2.60
CA LYS A 52 -15.06 -1.50 -2.57
C LYS A 52 -15.66 -1.15 -1.21
N LYS A 53 -14.87 -1.19 -0.12
CA LYS A 53 -15.34 -0.95 1.25
C LYS A 53 -14.48 0.02 2.06
N VAL A 54 -13.28 0.35 1.58
CA VAL A 54 -12.34 1.25 2.26
C VAL A 54 -12.11 2.46 1.36
N PRO A 55 -12.12 3.70 1.90
CA PRO A 55 -11.78 4.89 1.12
C PRO A 55 -10.44 4.71 0.41
N VAL A 56 -10.39 5.09 -0.86
CA VAL A 56 -9.24 4.84 -1.74
C VAL A 56 -7.94 5.37 -1.13
N GLY A 57 -7.96 6.60 -0.59
CA GLY A 57 -6.78 7.20 0.04
C GLY A 57 -6.27 6.42 1.26
N VAL A 58 -7.16 5.87 2.09
CA VAL A 58 -6.76 5.08 3.27
C VAL A 58 -6.20 3.73 2.84
N ALA A 59 -6.86 3.06 1.89
CA ALA A 59 -6.41 1.77 1.40
C ALA A 59 -5.03 1.85 0.75
N TYR A 60 -4.81 2.83 -0.13
CA TYR A 60 -3.50 3.05 -0.76
C TYR A 60 -2.42 3.43 0.26
N ALA A 61 -2.71 4.32 1.20
CA ALA A 61 -1.76 4.72 2.23
C ALA A 61 -1.31 3.53 3.10
N ILE A 62 -2.23 2.66 3.48
CA ILE A 62 -1.91 1.47 4.27
C ILE A 62 -1.17 0.44 3.42
N TRP A 63 -1.60 0.21 2.17
CA TRP A 63 -0.99 -0.75 1.26
C TRP A 63 0.48 -0.41 0.98
N GLU A 64 0.75 0.78 0.46
CA GLU A 64 2.12 1.28 0.18
C GLU A 64 2.96 1.39 1.45
N GLY A 65 2.32 1.87 2.53
CA GLY A 65 2.98 2.09 3.81
C GLY A 65 3.49 0.81 4.47
N ILE A 66 2.66 -0.23 4.52
CA ILE A 66 3.07 -1.53 5.07
C ILE A 66 4.00 -2.25 4.07
N GLY A 67 3.72 -2.13 2.76
CA GLY A 67 4.55 -2.68 1.70
C GLY A 67 6.01 -2.24 1.82
N ILE A 68 6.28 -0.93 1.86
CA ILE A 68 7.64 -0.39 1.94
C ILE A 68 8.38 -0.81 3.22
N VAL A 69 7.67 -0.86 4.35
CA VAL A 69 8.23 -1.30 5.65
C VAL A 69 8.66 -2.77 5.54
N LEU A 70 7.79 -3.64 5.06
CA LEU A 70 8.08 -5.07 4.93
C LEU A 70 9.15 -5.35 3.88
N ILE A 71 9.10 -4.69 2.71
CA ILE A 71 10.14 -4.82 1.67
C ILE A 71 11.50 -4.41 2.22
N THR A 72 11.56 -3.35 3.04
CA THR A 72 12.82 -2.92 3.66
C THR A 72 13.33 -3.97 4.65
N ILE A 73 12.46 -4.50 5.52
CA ILE A 73 12.82 -5.56 6.47
C ILE A 73 13.32 -6.80 5.73
N VAL A 74 12.57 -7.26 4.73
CA VAL A 74 12.94 -8.41 3.89
C VAL A 74 14.26 -8.14 3.18
N SER A 75 14.49 -6.92 2.69
CA SER A 75 15.73 -6.59 1.98
C SER A 75 16.97 -6.72 2.86
N VAL A 76 16.82 -6.39 4.13
CA VAL A 76 17.91 -6.45 5.11
C VAL A 76 18.14 -7.87 5.59
N LEU A 77 17.06 -8.63 5.78
CA LEU A 77 17.15 -10.03 6.24
C LEU A 77 17.61 -11.00 5.15
N LEU A 78 17.16 -10.83 3.90
CA LEU A 78 17.45 -11.77 2.81
C LEU A 78 18.64 -11.34 1.94
N PHE A 79 18.89 -10.04 1.80
CA PHE A 79 19.94 -9.52 0.90
C PHE A 79 21.04 -8.75 1.63
N ASP A 80 21.05 -8.79 2.96
CA ASP A 80 22.05 -8.13 3.83
C ASP A 80 22.26 -6.64 3.49
N GLU A 81 21.20 -5.97 3.05
CA GLU A 81 21.29 -4.55 2.70
C GLU A 81 21.51 -3.67 3.93
N HIS A 82 22.47 -2.76 3.83
CA HIS A 82 22.69 -1.76 4.88
C HIS A 82 21.51 -0.80 5.01
N ILE A 83 20.95 -0.73 6.22
CA ILE A 83 20.03 0.32 6.63
C ILE A 83 20.83 1.50 7.18
N SER A 84 20.71 2.67 6.54
CA SER A 84 21.22 3.91 7.12
C SER A 84 20.24 4.48 8.14
N VAL A 85 20.74 5.25 9.10
CA VAL A 85 19.90 5.96 10.08
C VAL A 85 18.84 6.81 9.38
N LEU A 86 19.19 7.42 8.23
CA LEU A 86 18.26 8.19 7.42
C LEU A 86 17.08 7.35 6.91
N LYS A 87 17.31 6.11 6.43
CA LYS A 87 16.23 5.21 5.98
C LYS A 87 15.25 4.91 7.12
N VAL A 88 15.76 4.69 8.34
CA VAL A 88 14.91 4.42 9.51
C VAL A 88 14.04 5.64 9.85
N VAL A 89 14.63 6.84 9.87
CA VAL A 89 13.89 8.08 10.14
C VAL A 89 12.79 8.29 9.09
N SER A 90 13.09 8.06 7.81
CA SER A 90 12.10 8.14 6.74
C SER A 90 10.96 7.14 6.91
N LEU A 91 11.25 5.90 7.29
CA LEU A 91 10.24 4.87 7.58
C LEU A 91 9.30 5.29 8.72
N VAL A 92 9.85 5.86 9.79
CA VAL A 92 9.05 6.40 10.90
C VAL A 92 8.16 7.54 10.41
N LEU A 93 8.68 8.45 9.59
CA LEU A 93 7.93 9.56 9.02
C LEU A 93 6.76 9.08 8.13
N ILE A 94 6.98 8.05 7.32
CA ILE A 94 5.93 7.41 6.50
C ILE A 94 4.81 6.87 7.39
N ILE A 95 5.15 6.14 8.46
CA ILE A 95 4.17 5.62 9.41
C ILE A 95 3.34 6.75 10.02
N VAL A 96 3.98 7.85 10.43
CA VAL A 96 3.30 9.04 10.93
C VAL A 96 2.34 9.62 9.88
N GLY A 97 2.79 9.78 8.64
CA GLY A 97 1.96 10.26 7.54
C GLY A 97 0.69 9.41 7.31
N ILE A 98 0.82 8.08 7.37
CA ILE A 98 -0.32 7.16 7.22
C ILE A 98 -1.32 7.32 8.38
N LEU A 99 -0.83 7.47 9.61
CA LEU A 99 -1.68 7.71 10.78
C LEU A 99 -2.44 9.04 10.67
N LEU A 100 -1.80 10.08 10.12
CA LEU A 100 -2.45 11.36 9.83
C LEU A 100 -3.54 11.20 8.76
N ILE A 101 -3.26 10.53 7.64
CA ILE A 101 -4.25 10.27 6.58
C ILE A 101 -5.45 9.49 7.15
N LYS A 102 -5.20 8.44 7.94
CA LYS A 102 -6.24 7.65 8.60
C LYS A 102 -7.08 8.49 9.55
N SER A 103 -6.48 9.43 10.27
CA SER A 103 -7.16 10.33 11.21
C SER A 103 -7.94 11.44 10.51
N GLY A 104 -7.40 11.99 9.42
CA GLY A 104 -8.04 12.99 8.58
C GLY A 104 -9.20 12.43 7.76
N THR A 105 -9.22 11.12 7.52
CA THR A 105 -10.33 10.42 6.85
C THR A 105 -11.50 10.11 7.80
N LYS A 106 -11.71 10.92 8.86
CA LYS A 106 -13.05 10.96 9.48
C LYS A 106 -14.01 11.36 8.39
N SER A 107 -15.05 10.53 8.19
CA SER A 107 -16.11 10.72 7.21
C SER A 107 -16.32 12.19 6.95
N GLY A 108 -16.24 12.61 5.69
CA GLY A 108 -16.87 13.85 5.28
C GLY A 108 -18.34 13.74 5.66
N VAL A 109 -18.67 14.13 6.89
CA VAL A 109 -19.97 14.64 7.24
C VAL A 109 -20.04 15.87 6.38
N ILE A 110 -20.68 15.73 5.21
CA ILE A 110 -21.12 16.87 4.44
C ILE A 110 -21.92 17.69 5.44
N SER A 111 -21.34 18.80 5.90
CA SER A 111 -22.04 19.73 6.78
C SER A 111 -23.34 20.07 6.06
N SER A 112 -24.46 20.10 6.79
CA SER A 112 -25.79 20.39 6.25
C SER A 112 -25.84 21.66 5.38
N ASP A 113 -24.89 22.57 5.59
CA ASP A 113 -24.64 23.76 4.77
C ASP A 113 -24.32 23.45 3.29
N GLN A 114 -23.49 22.45 3.01
CA GLN A 114 -23.00 22.16 1.65
C GLN A 114 -24.02 21.41 0.78
N LYS A 115 -25.00 20.74 1.42
CA LYS A 115 -26.13 20.11 0.71
C LYS A 115 -27.12 21.15 0.18
N ALA A 116 -27.23 22.30 0.86
CA ALA A 116 -28.07 23.41 0.44
C ALA A 116 -27.46 24.15 -0.77
N ASP A 117 -26.14 24.42 -0.75
CA ASP A 117 -25.46 25.08 -1.89
C ASP A 117 -25.53 24.25 -3.18
N TYR A 118 -25.45 22.91 -3.09
CA TYR A 118 -25.58 22.04 -4.27
C TYR A 118 -27.01 22.05 -4.84
N SER A 119 -28.03 22.04 -3.98
CA SER A 119 -29.43 22.10 -4.40
C SER A 119 -29.83 23.47 -4.96
N VAL A 120 -29.16 24.55 -4.59
CA VAL A 120 -29.45 25.90 -5.10
C VAL A 120 -28.76 26.14 -6.46
N ARG A 121 -27.64 25.48 -6.73
CA ARG A 121 -26.94 25.59 -8.02
C ARG A 121 -27.54 24.74 -9.14
N GLU A 122 -28.35 23.73 -8.80
CA GLU A 122 -29.05 22.87 -9.77
C GLU A 122 -30.49 23.32 -10.11
N VAL A 123 -30.89 24.53 -9.68
CA VAL A 123 -32.19 25.17 -10.01
C VAL A 123 -31.95 26.48 -10.76
#